data_AF-A0A836WBD3-F1
#
_entry.id   AF-A0A836WBD3-F1
#
_cell.length_a   1.000
_cell.length_b   1.000
_cell.length_c   1.000
_cell.angle_alpha   90.00
_cell.angle_beta   90.00
_cell.angle_gamma   90.00
#
_symmetry.space_group_name_H-M   'P 1'
#
loop_
_entity.id
_entity.type
_entity.pdbx_description
1 polymer ?
#
loop_
_entity_poly.entity_id
_entity_poly.type
_entity_poly.pdbx_seq_one_letter_code
_entity_poly.pdbx_strand_id
1 'polypeptide(L)'
;MMYFPSGRFLKVAICGFDILVANLVWLRAIQYYGQHVLTDYQYEWLPHIFNILTKLDPLFINGYRFGGVIISEDAQNPKEAKVLLKRGIVHNPLRWELPFDIGFICYTIDKDYHNAAKYFKLAALREGPQGRAIRFAAHSFRKAKEWRRAKDLWREVMKNATHERKIELAQRSICYIRVDEEIEDLMKVITKFQIREKRRPEDLGELVEKGYIREIPDEPFGGRYLLGEGGVATSTTLLLDELEFIVRFLNHRISAYRTAKAKFPEKLEDLIKEKFIPKIPRHPFGKQYFYDANQGKVIISYKRRQ
;
A
#
# COMPACT_ATOMS: atom_id res chain seq x y z
N MET A 1 8.50 38.84 8.00
CA MET A 1 8.50 38.24 6.64
C MET A 1 9.73 38.74 5.90
N MET A 2 10.60 37.85 5.43
CA MET A 2 11.65 38.22 4.47
C MET A 2 11.48 37.27 3.27
N TYR A 3 10.89 37.80 2.20
CA TYR A 3 10.70 37.11 0.93
C TYR A 3 12.05 37.00 0.24
N PHE A 4 12.51 35.76 -0.04
CA PHE A 4 13.70 35.54 -0.84
C PHE A 4 13.38 35.81 -2.32
N PRO A 5 14.13 36.67 -3.03
CA PRO A 5 13.92 36.94 -4.45
C PRO A 5 14.25 35.71 -5.31
N SER A 6 13.58 35.60 -6.46
CA SER A 6 13.70 34.46 -7.37
C SER A 6 15.10 34.33 -8.01
N GLY A 7 15.48 33.08 -8.29
CA GLY A 7 16.85 32.53 -8.44
C GLY A 7 17.91 33.20 -9.33
N ARG A 8 17.61 34.25 -10.12
CA ARG A 8 18.63 34.91 -10.97
C ARG A 8 19.48 35.93 -10.20
N PHE A 9 18.85 36.69 -9.30
CA PHE A 9 19.55 37.68 -8.46
C PHE A 9 20.29 37.04 -7.29
N LEU A 10 19.77 35.91 -6.81
CA LEU A 10 20.34 35.15 -5.70
C LEU A 10 21.74 34.61 -6.04
N LYS A 11 21.95 34.11 -7.27
CA LYS A 11 23.25 33.59 -7.71
C LYS A 11 24.36 34.64 -7.77
N VAL A 12 24.02 35.88 -8.15
CA VAL A 12 24.98 36.99 -8.24
C VAL A 12 25.32 37.52 -6.84
N ALA A 13 24.35 37.55 -5.92
CA ALA A 13 24.55 38.03 -4.55
C ALA A 13 25.36 37.07 -3.67
N ILE A 14 25.33 35.76 -3.95
CA ILE A 14 25.93 34.73 -3.08
C ILE A 14 27.39 34.42 -3.43
N CYS A 15 27.89 34.88 -4.60
CA CYS A 15 29.32 34.82 -4.96
C CYS A 15 30.01 33.45 -4.73
N GLY A 16 29.31 32.34 -5.03
CA GLY A 16 29.87 30.98 -4.92
C GLY A 16 29.64 30.26 -3.57
N PHE A 17 29.00 30.90 -2.59
CA PHE A 17 28.63 30.29 -1.31
C PHE A 17 27.27 29.55 -1.34
N ASP A 18 26.88 29.01 -2.51
CA ASP A 18 25.55 28.43 -2.74
C ASP A 18 25.19 27.35 -1.71
N ILE A 19 26.15 26.49 -1.33
CA ILE A 19 25.97 25.42 -0.34
C ILE A 19 25.74 25.99 1.08
N LEU A 20 26.45 27.05 1.48
CA LEU A 20 26.24 27.68 2.79
C LEU A 20 24.86 28.32 2.88
N VAL A 21 24.42 28.97 1.80
CA VAL A 21 23.06 29.53 1.74
C VAL A 21 22.00 28.43 1.69
N ALA A 22 22.26 27.32 0.99
CA ALA A 22 21.39 26.15 1.01
C ALA A 22 21.21 25.60 2.43
N ASN A 23 22.27 25.53 3.24
CA ASN A 23 22.17 25.12 4.65
C ASN A 23 21.30 26.07 5.49
N LEU A 24 21.41 27.39 5.27
CA LEU A 24 20.55 28.37 5.94
C LEU A 24 19.08 28.21 5.51
N VAL A 25 18.84 28.03 4.21
CA VAL A 25 17.49 27.78 3.67
C VAL A 25 16.91 26.47 4.22
N TRP A 26 17.74 25.44 4.39
CA TRP A 26 17.33 24.16 4.99
C TRP A 26 16.88 24.33 6.45
N LEU A 27 17.66 25.02 7.28
CA LEU A 27 17.26 25.32 8.66
C LEU A 27 15.97 26.13 8.70
N ARG A 28 15.83 27.11 7.81
CA ARG A 28 14.61 27.90 7.68
C ARG A 28 13.41 27.04 7.25
N ALA A 29 13.61 26.06 6.37
CA ALA A 29 12.58 25.13 5.94
C ALA A 29 12.08 24.26 7.11
N ILE A 30 13.00 23.71 7.92
CA ILE A 30 12.64 22.94 9.12
C ILE A 30 11.86 23.81 10.10
N GLN A 31 12.32 25.03 10.37
CA GLN A 31 11.65 25.94 11.30
C GLN A 31 10.25 26.33 10.80
N TYR A 32 10.12 26.67 9.52
CA TYR A 32 8.82 26.98 8.90
C TYR A 32 7.86 25.80 9.03
N TYR A 33 8.30 24.60 8.65
CA TYR A 33 7.48 23.39 8.78
C TYR A 33 7.08 23.13 10.23
N GLY A 34 8.05 23.15 11.15
CA GLY A 34 7.80 22.90 12.57
C GLY A 34 6.85 23.91 13.21
N GLN A 35 6.94 25.19 12.85
CA GLN A 35 6.00 26.21 13.30
C GLN A 35 4.57 25.86 12.86
N HIS A 36 4.37 25.56 11.58
CA HIS A 36 3.04 25.28 11.03
C HIS A 36 2.44 23.97 11.56
N VAL A 37 3.26 22.95 11.84
CA VAL A 37 2.82 21.73 12.56
C VAL A 37 2.29 22.07 13.96
N LEU A 38 2.85 23.07 14.64
CA LEU A 38 2.44 23.45 16.00
C LEU A 38 1.29 24.47 16.03
N THR A 39 0.97 25.13 14.92
CA THR A 39 -0.01 26.22 14.88
C THR A 39 -1.25 25.91 14.05
N ASP A 40 -1.14 25.97 12.72
CA ASP A 40 -2.28 26.13 11.82
C ASP A 40 -2.34 25.07 10.69
N TYR A 41 -1.31 24.24 10.56
CA TYR A 41 -1.14 23.24 9.49
C TYR A 41 -1.26 23.82 8.07
N GLN A 42 -0.86 25.08 7.86
CA GLN A 42 -0.85 25.74 6.55
C GLN A 42 0.55 25.79 5.94
N TYR A 43 0.72 25.10 4.81
CA TYR A 43 2.05 24.83 4.25
C TYR A 43 2.31 25.47 2.87
N GLU A 44 1.67 26.62 2.60
CA GLU A 44 1.66 27.28 1.29
C GLU A 44 3.06 27.50 0.69
N TRP A 45 4.05 27.83 1.54
CA TRP A 45 5.39 28.19 1.08
C TRP A 45 6.35 27.00 0.92
N LEU A 46 5.97 25.78 1.32
CA LEU A 46 6.86 24.62 1.23
C LEU A 46 7.39 24.39 -0.20
N PRO A 47 6.56 24.34 -1.26
CA PRO A 47 7.07 24.14 -2.61
C PRO A 47 8.09 25.20 -3.02
N HIS A 48 7.86 26.46 -2.65
CA HIS A 48 8.76 27.56 -2.97
C HIS A 48 10.11 27.44 -2.24
N ILE A 49 10.08 27.18 -0.94
CA ILE A 49 11.29 27.04 -0.10
C ILE A 49 12.16 25.89 -0.62
N PHE A 50 11.58 24.72 -0.86
CA PHE A 50 12.32 23.56 -1.38
C PHE A 50 12.79 23.74 -2.82
N ASN A 51 12.06 24.52 -3.62
CA ASN A 51 12.51 24.92 -4.96
C ASN A 51 13.75 25.82 -4.92
N ILE A 52 13.86 26.74 -3.96
CA ILE A 52 15.07 27.55 -3.78
C ILE A 52 16.21 26.67 -3.27
N LEU A 53 15.97 25.89 -2.22
CA LEU A 53 16.96 25.01 -1.59
C LEU A 53 17.66 24.12 -2.61
N THR A 54 16.87 23.42 -3.43
CA THR A 54 17.39 22.45 -4.40
C THR A 54 17.94 23.09 -5.68
N LYS A 55 17.71 24.39 -5.91
CA LYS A 55 18.41 25.17 -6.93
C LYS A 55 19.79 25.62 -6.46
N LEU A 56 19.93 25.93 -5.16
CA LEU A 56 21.20 26.31 -4.55
C LEU A 56 22.12 25.10 -4.37
N ASP A 57 21.58 23.99 -3.85
CA ASP A 57 22.30 22.72 -3.75
C ASP A 57 21.54 21.58 -4.45
N PRO A 58 21.80 21.35 -5.75
CA PRO A 58 21.15 20.30 -6.51
C PRO A 58 21.50 18.87 -6.06
N LEU A 59 22.57 18.68 -5.30
CA LEU A 59 23.02 17.38 -4.81
C LEU A 59 22.48 17.05 -3.41
N PHE A 60 21.84 18.02 -2.74
CA PHE A 60 21.24 17.85 -1.42
C PHE A 60 19.98 16.96 -1.45
N ILE A 61 20.19 15.64 -1.41
CA ILE A 61 19.13 14.63 -1.49
C ILE A 61 18.05 14.80 -0.43
N ASN A 62 18.43 15.16 0.80
CA ASN A 62 17.47 15.31 1.89
C ASN A 62 16.45 16.42 1.61
N GLY A 63 16.85 17.49 0.90
CA GLY A 63 15.93 18.53 0.45
C GLY A 63 14.85 17.99 -0.48
N TYR A 64 15.23 17.12 -1.44
CA TYR A 64 14.26 16.49 -2.33
C TYR A 64 13.35 15.49 -1.60
N ARG A 65 13.93 14.62 -0.75
CA ARG A 65 13.18 13.55 -0.09
C ARG A 65 12.22 14.09 0.96
N PHE A 66 12.73 14.91 1.88
CA PHE A 66 11.91 15.50 2.92
C PHE A 66 10.85 16.42 2.31
N GLY A 67 11.26 17.33 1.40
CA GLY A 67 10.35 18.19 0.67
C GLY A 67 9.28 17.40 -0.10
N GLY A 68 9.66 16.31 -0.77
CA GLY A 68 8.73 15.42 -1.47
C GLY A 68 7.63 14.88 -0.56
N VAL A 69 7.98 14.37 0.62
CA VAL A 69 7.01 13.85 1.60
C VAL A 69 6.06 14.96 2.07
N ILE A 70 6.60 16.03 2.67
CA ILE A 70 5.77 17.06 3.32
C ILE A 70 4.96 17.91 2.31
N ILE A 71 5.47 18.12 1.09
CA ILE A 71 4.69 18.80 0.05
C ILE A 71 3.55 17.89 -0.43
N SER A 72 3.78 16.58 -0.52
CA SER A 72 2.76 15.65 -1.00
C SER A 72 1.66 15.36 0.02
N GLU A 73 2.03 15.14 1.29
CA GLU A 73 1.11 14.73 2.35
C GLU A 73 0.55 15.95 3.09
N ASP A 74 1.41 16.75 3.71
CA ASP A 74 0.97 17.83 4.60
C ASP A 74 0.43 19.03 3.83
N ALA A 75 1.13 19.46 2.77
CA ALA A 75 0.63 20.51 1.88
C ALA A 75 -0.39 20.01 0.83
N GLN A 76 -0.71 18.71 0.84
CA GLN A 76 -1.65 18.06 -0.08
C GLN A 76 -1.39 18.38 -1.57
N ASN A 77 -0.12 18.55 -1.95
CA ASN A 77 0.28 18.91 -3.30
C ASN A 77 1.22 17.85 -3.92
N PRO A 78 0.72 16.63 -4.19
CA PRO A 78 1.52 15.56 -4.76
C PRO A 78 2.09 15.90 -6.15
N LYS A 79 1.47 16.83 -6.89
CA LYS A 79 1.96 17.27 -8.20
C LYS A 79 3.29 18.01 -8.07
N GLU A 80 3.37 19.03 -7.22
CA GLU A 80 4.61 19.78 -6.99
C GLU A 80 5.70 18.91 -6.34
N ALA A 81 5.32 18.03 -5.40
CA ALA A 81 6.25 17.07 -4.82
C ALA A 81 6.91 16.18 -5.90
N LYS A 82 6.13 15.65 -6.85
CA LYS A 82 6.66 14.86 -7.97
C LYS A 82 7.53 15.70 -8.91
N VAL A 83 7.22 16.97 -9.13
CA VAL A 83 8.08 17.88 -9.92
C VAL A 83 9.43 18.08 -9.23
N LEU A 84 9.43 18.35 -7.92
CA LEU A 84 10.63 18.47 -7.10
C LEU A 84 11.48 17.19 -7.18
N LEU A 85 10.89 16.02 -6.92
CA LEU A 85 11.59 14.73 -6.95
C LEU A 85 12.12 14.36 -8.34
N LYS A 86 11.37 14.64 -9.41
CA LYS A 86 11.84 14.44 -10.80
C LYS A 86 13.07 15.29 -11.10
N ARG A 87 13.09 16.55 -10.67
CA ARG A 87 14.30 17.39 -10.78
C ARG A 87 15.46 16.77 -9.99
N GLY A 88 15.18 16.24 -8.81
CA GLY A 88 16.17 15.49 -8.03
C GLY A 88 16.76 14.31 -8.80
N ILE A 89 15.94 13.53 -9.52
CA ILE A 89 16.41 12.40 -10.34
C ILE A 89 17.36 12.87 -11.44
N VAL A 90 17.08 14.01 -12.08
CA VAL A 90 17.95 14.58 -13.12
C VAL A 90 19.33 14.95 -12.55
N HIS A 91 19.38 15.60 -11.39
CA HIS A 91 20.64 15.99 -10.76
C HIS A 91 21.36 14.83 -10.07
N ASN A 92 20.63 13.77 -9.68
CA ASN A 92 21.15 12.67 -8.87
C ASN A 92 20.72 11.31 -9.44
N PRO A 93 21.18 10.94 -10.65
CA PRO A 93 20.65 9.81 -11.41
C PRO A 93 20.90 8.45 -10.76
N LEU A 94 21.91 8.32 -9.90
CA LEU A 94 22.25 7.06 -9.22
C LEU A 94 21.45 6.82 -7.94
N ARG A 95 20.73 7.82 -7.43
CA ARG A 95 20.03 7.74 -6.14
C ARG A 95 18.69 7.03 -6.28
N TRP A 96 18.58 5.81 -5.76
CA TRP A 96 17.36 4.99 -5.84
C TRP A 96 16.18 5.58 -5.05
N GLU A 97 16.47 6.40 -4.04
CA GLU A 97 15.47 6.93 -3.12
C GLU A 97 14.46 7.81 -3.83
N LEU A 98 14.93 8.66 -4.76
CA LEU A 98 14.08 9.64 -5.44
C LEU A 98 12.98 9.00 -6.30
N PRO A 99 13.27 8.05 -7.22
CA PRO A 99 12.20 7.34 -7.92
C PRO A 99 11.39 6.48 -6.96
N PHE A 100 11.96 5.93 -5.90
CA PHE A 100 11.19 5.17 -4.92
C PHE A 100 10.14 6.06 -4.22
N ASP A 101 10.52 7.27 -3.80
CA ASP A 101 9.64 8.24 -3.15
C ASP A 101 8.53 8.71 -4.11
N ILE A 102 8.83 8.93 -5.41
CA ILE A 102 7.77 9.18 -6.43
C ILE A 102 6.84 7.97 -6.55
N GLY A 103 7.39 6.75 -6.59
CA GLY A 103 6.60 5.53 -6.66
C GLY A 103 5.66 5.40 -5.46
N PHE A 104 6.12 5.81 -4.28
CA PHE A 104 5.32 5.84 -3.06
C PHE A 104 4.18 6.84 -3.16
N ILE A 105 4.43 8.08 -3.60
CA ILE A 105 3.38 9.10 -3.85
C ILE A 105 2.32 8.56 -4.83
N CYS A 106 2.75 7.94 -5.94
CA CYS A 106 1.81 7.34 -6.90
C CYS A 106 0.98 6.22 -6.27
N TYR A 107 1.59 5.39 -5.42
CA TYR A 107 0.93 4.25 -4.79
C TYR A 107 -0.05 4.66 -3.68
N THR A 108 0.35 5.59 -2.81
CA THR A 108 -0.39 5.94 -1.59
C THR A 108 -1.36 7.08 -1.82
N ILE A 109 -0.98 8.12 -2.55
CA ILE A 109 -1.78 9.34 -2.74
C ILE A 109 -2.58 9.23 -4.03
N ASP A 110 -1.90 9.11 -5.18
CA ASP A 110 -2.59 9.13 -6.48
C ASP A 110 -3.44 7.87 -6.74
N LYS A 111 -3.11 6.75 -6.07
CA LYS A 111 -3.58 5.39 -6.40
C LYS A 111 -3.30 4.99 -7.85
N ASP A 112 -2.31 5.64 -8.47
CA ASP A 112 -1.82 5.33 -9.81
C ASP A 112 -0.79 4.20 -9.72
N TYR A 113 -1.31 2.97 -9.63
CA TYR A 113 -0.50 1.78 -9.46
C TYR A 113 0.40 1.49 -10.67
N HIS A 114 0.01 1.94 -11.87
CA HIS A 114 0.79 1.75 -13.08
C HIS A 114 2.07 2.59 -13.04
N ASN A 115 1.95 3.88 -12.73
CA ASN A 115 3.12 4.74 -12.60
C ASN A 115 3.93 4.40 -11.35
N ALA A 116 3.28 4.02 -10.23
CA ALA A 116 3.98 3.51 -9.06
C ALA A 116 4.92 2.35 -9.43
N ALA A 117 4.41 1.36 -10.17
CA ALA A 117 5.22 0.23 -10.62
C ALA A 117 6.42 0.64 -11.47
N LYS A 118 6.24 1.60 -12.41
CA LYS A 118 7.34 2.11 -13.25
C LYS A 118 8.43 2.78 -12.42
N TYR A 119 8.07 3.63 -11.47
CA TYR A 119 9.04 4.32 -10.62
C TYR A 119 9.74 3.38 -9.65
N PHE A 120 9.03 2.40 -9.08
CA PHE A 120 9.66 1.36 -8.27
C PHE A 120 10.62 0.47 -9.09
N LYS A 121 10.29 0.15 -10.35
CA LYS A 121 11.25 -0.50 -11.25
C LYS A 121 12.47 0.38 -11.51
N LEU A 122 12.27 1.68 -11.78
CA LEU A 122 13.39 2.62 -11.97
C LEU A 122 14.30 2.69 -10.74
N ALA A 123 13.73 2.63 -9.53
CA ALA A 123 14.49 2.55 -8.29
C ALA A 123 15.26 1.22 -8.18
N ALA A 124 14.68 0.10 -8.63
CA ALA A 124 15.30 -1.21 -8.59
C ALA A 124 16.51 -1.38 -9.52
N LEU A 125 16.65 -0.51 -10.55
CA LEU A 125 17.81 -0.50 -11.44
C LEU A 125 19.07 0.14 -10.83
N ARG A 126 18.95 0.76 -9.65
CA ARG A 126 20.03 1.51 -9.00
C ARG A 126 20.60 0.71 -7.82
N GLU A 127 21.86 0.97 -7.47
CA GLU A 127 22.48 0.33 -6.31
C GLU A 127 21.76 0.71 -5.01
N GLY A 128 21.56 -0.27 -4.13
CA GLY A 128 20.80 -0.11 -2.89
C GLY A 128 19.72 -1.19 -2.74
N PRO A 129 18.44 -0.85 -2.53
CA PRO A 129 17.40 -1.79 -2.12
C PRO A 129 16.69 -2.42 -3.32
N GLN A 130 17.45 -2.94 -4.29
CA GLN A 130 16.92 -3.56 -5.52
C GLN A 130 15.82 -4.57 -5.20
N GLY A 131 16.08 -5.47 -4.24
CA GLY A 131 15.12 -6.49 -3.81
C GLY A 131 13.87 -5.95 -3.09
N ARG A 132 13.91 -4.75 -2.51
CA ARG A 132 12.70 -4.12 -1.94
C ARG A 132 11.91 -3.42 -3.05
N ALA A 133 12.57 -2.57 -3.84
CA ALA A 133 11.94 -1.78 -4.89
C ALA A 133 11.23 -2.67 -5.92
N ILE A 134 11.84 -3.78 -6.35
CA ILE A 134 11.23 -4.68 -7.33
C ILE A 134 9.96 -5.37 -6.79
N ARG A 135 9.90 -5.67 -5.49
CA ARG A 135 8.70 -6.25 -4.85
C ARG A 135 7.56 -5.24 -4.75
N PHE A 136 7.88 -3.97 -4.46
CA PHE A 136 6.90 -2.88 -4.53
C PHE A 136 6.38 -2.70 -5.95
N ALA A 137 7.24 -2.80 -6.97
CA ALA A 137 6.81 -2.77 -8.36
C ALA A 137 5.87 -3.93 -8.72
N ALA A 138 6.21 -5.16 -8.30
CA ALA A 138 5.37 -6.34 -8.54
C ALA A 138 4.01 -6.23 -7.86
N HIS A 139 3.98 -5.75 -6.61
CA HIS A 139 2.74 -5.49 -5.89
C HIS A 139 1.90 -4.38 -6.55
N SER A 140 2.56 -3.33 -7.05
CA SER A 140 1.88 -2.25 -7.77
C SER A 140 1.27 -2.74 -9.09
N PHE A 141 1.97 -3.56 -9.88
CA PHE A 141 1.37 -4.17 -11.07
C PHE A 141 0.22 -5.10 -10.75
N ARG A 142 0.27 -5.86 -9.64
CA ARG A 142 -0.87 -6.66 -9.16
C ARG A 142 -2.08 -5.76 -8.87
N LYS A 143 -1.90 -4.65 -8.15
CA LYS A 143 -2.97 -3.66 -7.90
C LYS A 143 -3.50 -3.01 -9.18
N ALA A 144 -2.63 -2.81 -10.17
CA ALA A 144 -3.00 -2.33 -11.51
C ALA A 144 -3.65 -3.40 -12.40
N LYS A 145 -3.85 -4.63 -11.91
CA LYS A 145 -4.34 -5.79 -12.67
C LYS A 145 -3.48 -6.18 -13.88
N GLU A 146 -2.21 -5.80 -13.87
CA GLU A 146 -1.24 -6.23 -14.88
C GLU A 146 -0.60 -7.56 -14.47
N TRP A 147 -1.44 -8.60 -14.42
CA TRP A 147 -1.11 -9.92 -13.87
C TRP A 147 0.19 -10.49 -14.43
N ARG A 148 0.38 -10.42 -15.75
CA ARG A 148 1.59 -10.90 -16.41
C ARG A 148 2.83 -10.16 -15.90
N ARG A 149 2.82 -8.83 -15.89
CA ARG A 149 3.97 -8.03 -15.44
C ARG A 149 4.27 -8.25 -13.96
N ALA A 150 3.25 -8.37 -13.13
CA ALA A 150 3.43 -8.70 -11.71
C ALA A 150 4.10 -10.07 -11.52
N LYS A 151 3.63 -11.11 -12.22
CA LYS A 151 4.21 -12.47 -12.19
C LYS A 151 5.64 -12.49 -12.72
N ASP A 152 5.93 -11.77 -13.81
CA ASP A 152 7.27 -11.68 -14.39
C ASP A 152 8.29 -11.09 -13.39
N LEU A 153 7.91 -10.03 -12.67
CA LEU A 153 8.77 -9.46 -11.63
C LEU A 153 9.00 -10.42 -10.44
N TRP A 154 7.99 -11.18 -10.01
CA TRP A 154 8.18 -12.18 -8.96
C TRP A 154 9.06 -13.36 -9.42
N ARG A 155 8.98 -13.76 -10.70
CA ARG A 155 9.91 -14.75 -11.27
C ARG A 155 11.35 -14.24 -11.28
N GLU A 156 11.55 -12.96 -11.58
CA GLU A 156 12.87 -12.32 -11.48
C GLU A 156 13.39 -12.31 -10.03
N VAL A 157 12.54 -11.94 -9.08
CA VAL A 157 12.88 -12.03 -7.63
C VAL A 157 13.29 -13.44 -7.23
N MET A 158 12.57 -14.44 -7.72
CA MET A 158 12.85 -15.85 -7.44
C MET A 158 14.19 -16.29 -8.06
N LYS A 159 14.47 -15.90 -9.31
CA LYS A 159 15.72 -16.21 -10.00
C LYS A 159 16.95 -15.61 -9.29
N ASN A 160 16.79 -14.41 -8.73
CA ASN A 160 17.87 -13.68 -8.04
C ASN A 160 17.89 -13.94 -6.52
N ALA A 161 17.05 -14.86 -6.01
CA ALA A 161 16.95 -15.14 -4.58
C ALA A 161 18.12 -16.01 -4.11
N THR A 162 18.82 -15.55 -3.07
CA THR A 162 19.91 -16.29 -2.43
C THR A 162 19.47 -17.13 -1.23
N HIS A 163 18.20 -17.02 -0.81
CA HIS A 163 17.67 -17.68 0.37
C HIS A 163 16.31 -18.29 0.04
N GLU A 164 16.06 -19.51 0.52
CA GLU A 164 14.82 -20.26 0.29
C GLU A 164 13.56 -19.46 0.66
N ARG A 165 13.56 -18.77 1.80
CA ARG A 165 12.45 -17.87 2.21
C ARG A 165 12.06 -16.82 1.17
N LYS A 166 13.00 -16.34 0.34
CA LYS A 166 12.69 -15.38 -0.75
C LYS A 166 12.05 -16.08 -1.95
N ILE A 167 12.47 -17.32 -2.24
CA ILE A 167 11.87 -18.16 -3.27
C ILE A 167 10.43 -18.49 -2.90
N GLU A 168 10.20 -18.96 -1.67
CA GLU A 168 8.87 -19.25 -1.14
C GLU A 168 7.96 -18.01 -1.19
N LEU A 169 8.47 -16.84 -0.75
CA LEU A 169 7.74 -15.59 -0.83
C LEU A 169 7.31 -15.27 -2.27
N ALA A 170 8.21 -15.43 -3.24
CA ALA A 170 7.92 -15.15 -4.64
C ALA A 170 6.90 -16.14 -5.22
N GLN A 171 7.04 -17.43 -4.93
CA GLN A 171 6.09 -18.48 -5.33
C GLN A 171 4.69 -18.19 -4.77
N ARG A 172 4.60 -17.96 -3.45
CA ARG A 172 3.35 -17.60 -2.78
C ARG A 172 2.75 -16.32 -3.37
N SER A 173 3.56 -15.31 -3.70
CA SER A 173 3.08 -14.08 -4.33
C SER A 173 2.52 -14.32 -5.74
N ILE A 174 3.11 -15.21 -6.52
CA ILE A 174 2.59 -15.62 -7.83
C ILE A 174 1.25 -16.35 -7.67
N CYS A 175 1.14 -17.27 -6.71
CA CYS A 175 -0.13 -17.95 -6.41
C CYS A 175 -1.24 -16.95 -6.06
N TYR A 176 -0.96 -15.95 -5.23
CA TYR A 176 -1.95 -14.91 -4.94
C TYR A 176 -2.34 -14.06 -6.16
N ILE A 177 -1.40 -13.76 -7.06
CA ILE A 177 -1.74 -13.05 -8.30
C ILE A 177 -2.67 -13.90 -9.16
N ARG A 178 -2.41 -15.21 -9.21
CA ARG A 178 -3.25 -16.17 -9.94
C ARG A 178 -4.67 -16.25 -9.33
N VAL A 179 -4.78 -16.25 -8.00
CA VAL A 179 -6.09 -16.16 -7.31
C VAL A 179 -6.87 -14.92 -7.72
N ASP A 180 -6.24 -13.73 -7.71
CA ASP A 180 -6.91 -12.48 -8.09
C ASP A 180 -7.36 -12.49 -9.57
N GLU A 181 -6.51 -13.01 -10.46
CA GLU A 181 -6.77 -13.14 -11.90
C GLU A 181 -7.94 -14.10 -12.17
N GLU A 182 -7.93 -15.27 -11.53
CA GLU A 182 -9.00 -16.28 -11.67
C GLU A 182 -10.33 -15.78 -11.08
N ILE A 183 -10.31 -15.04 -9.97
CA ILE A 183 -11.51 -14.38 -9.43
C ILE A 183 -12.08 -13.37 -10.42
N GLU A 184 -11.22 -12.55 -11.06
CA GLU A 184 -11.67 -11.60 -12.07
C GLU A 184 -12.30 -12.30 -13.28
N ASP A 185 -11.72 -13.42 -13.73
CA ASP A 185 -12.29 -14.21 -14.81
C ASP A 185 -13.62 -14.87 -14.43
N LEU A 186 -13.73 -15.44 -13.22
CA LEU A 186 -14.99 -15.94 -12.69
C LEU A 186 -16.06 -14.84 -12.60
N MET A 187 -15.69 -13.63 -12.19
CA MET A 187 -16.62 -12.49 -12.15
C MET A 187 -17.14 -12.10 -13.54
N LYS A 188 -16.32 -12.20 -14.59
CA LYS A 188 -16.79 -12.00 -15.97
C LYS A 188 -17.84 -13.06 -16.36
N VAL A 189 -17.62 -14.31 -15.96
CA VAL A 189 -18.57 -15.42 -16.22
C VAL A 189 -19.88 -15.20 -15.44
N ILE A 190 -19.80 -14.86 -14.15
CA ILE A 190 -20.96 -14.53 -13.31
C ILE A 190 -21.77 -13.38 -13.91
N THR A 191 -21.09 -12.36 -14.42
CA THR A 191 -21.75 -11.21 -15.05
C THR A 191 -22.51 -11.62 -16.32
N LYS A 192 -21.92 -12.49 -17.16
CA LYS A 192 -22.62 -13.05 -18.34
C LYS A 192 -23.85 -13.86 -17.95
N PHE A 193 -23.74 -14.67 -16.90
CA PHE A 193 -24.88 -15.41 -16.34
C PHE A 193 -25.99 -14.45 -15.89
N GLN A 194 -25.64 -13.43 -15.11
CA GLN A 194 -26.60 -12.46 -14.59
C GLN A 194 -27.38 -11.74 -15.68
N ILE A 195 -26.72 -11.39 -16.78
CA ILE A 195 -27.37 -10.73 -17.93
C ILE A 195 -28.38 -11.65 -18.61
N ARG A 196 -28.06 -12.94 -18.78
CA ARG A 196 -28.90 -13.90 -19.51
C ARG A 196 -30.04 -14.45 -18.66
N GLU A 197 -29.73 -14.87 -17.44
CA GLU A 197 -30.69 -15.52 -16.53
C GLU A 197 -31.49 -14.50 -15.70
N LYS A 198 -31.14 -13.20 -15.76
CA LYS A 198 -31.75 -12.10 -14.99
C LYS A 198 -31.74 -12.30 -13.47
N ARG A 199 -30.86 -13.18 -12.99
CA ARG A 199 -30.60 -13.44 -11.57
C ARG A 199 -29.15 -13.81 -11.37
N ARG A 200 -28.70 -13.84 -10.12
CA ARG A 200 -27.37 -14.33 -9.77
C ARG A 200 -27.36 -15.87 -9.77
N PRO A 201 -26.21 -16.50 -10.05
CA PRO A 201 -26.09 -17.92 -9.81
C PRO A 201 -26.19 -18.20 -8.31
N GLU A 202 -26.72 -19.37 -7.93
CA GLU A 202 -26.83 -19.78 -6.52
C GLU A 202 -25.45 -20.09 -5.94
N ASP A 203 -24.61 -20.75 -6.73
CA ASP A 203 -23.19 -21.01 -6.46
C ASP A 203 -22.37 -21.05 -7.75
N LEU A 204 -21.07 -21.34 -7.64
CA LEU A 204 -20.22 -21.45 -8.83
C LEU A 204 -20.44 -22.75 -9.62
N GLY A 205 -21.02 -23.79 -9.00
CA GLY A 205 -21.33 -25.07 -9.64
C GLY A 205 -22.43 -24.92 -10.70
N GLU A 206 -23.43 -24.08 -10.42
CA GLU A 206 -24.48 -23.75 -11.40
C GLU A 206 -23.91 -23.21 -12.72
N LEU A 207 -22.79 -22.47 -12.68
CA LEU A 207 -22.13 -21.97 -13.89
C LEU A 207 -21.59 -23.10 -14.77
N VAL A 208 -21.16 -24.20 -14.16
CA VAL A 208 -20.69 -25.41 -14.87
C VAL A 208 -21.87 -26.18 -15.44
N GLU A 209 -22.90 -26.42 -14.61
CA GLU A 209 -24.12 -27.15 -15.00
C GLU A 209 -24.83 -26.49 -16.19
N LYS A 210 -24.87 -25.15 -16.21
CA LYS A 210 -25.47 -24.36 -17.29
C LYS A 210 -24.52 -24.09 -18.46
N GLY A 211 -23.28 -24.61 -18.42
CA GLY A 211 -22.32 -24.52 -19.52
C GLY A 211 -21.71 -23.13 -19.74
N TYR A 212 -21.74 -22.23 -18.74
CA TYR A 212 -21.08 -20.92 -18.83
C TYR A 212 -19.56 -21.03 -18.70
N ILE A 213 -19.08 -22.07 -18.02
CA ILE A 213 -17.66 -22.44 -17.89
C ILE A 213 -17.55 -23.96 -17.92
N ARG A 214 -16.44 -24.50 -18.43
CA ARG A 214 -16.21 -25.96 -18.51
C ARG A 214 -16.04 -26.60 -17.13
N GLU A 215 -15.28 -25.94 -16.28
CA GLU A 215 -14.97 -26.37 -14.91
C GLU A 215 -14.54 -25.15 -14.09
N ILE A 216 -14.64 -25.24 -12.76
CA ILE A 216 -14.09 -24.22 -11.86
C ILE A 216 -12.58 -24.49 -11.74
N PRO A 217 -11.70 -23.48 -11.92
CA PRO A 217 -10.26 -23.69 -11.83
C PRO A 217 -9.83 -24.15 -10.44
N ASP A 218 -8.76 -24.94 -10.37
CA ASP A 218 -8.12 -25.30 -9.11
C ASP A 218 -7.53 -24.07 -8.42
N GLU A 219 -7.87 -23.90 -7.14
CA GLU A 219 -7.35 -22.78 -6.36
C GLU A 219 -5.85 -23.02 -6.06
N PRO A 220 -4.95 -22.05 -6.33
CA PRO A 220 -3.49 -22.23 -6.27
C PRO A 220 -2.87 -22.66 -4.94
N PHE A 221 -3.60 -22.59 -3.82
CA PHE A 221 -3.17 -23.01 -2.50
C PHE A 221 -3.85 -24.31 -2.04
N GLY A 222 -4.57 -25.00 -2.94
CA GLY A 222 -5.34 -26.21 -2.61
C GLY A 222 -6.67 -25.91 -1.93
N GLY A 223 -7.11 -24.65 -1.96
CA GLY A 223 -8.43 -24.25 -1.50
C GLY A 223 -9.51 -24.51 -2.56
N ARG A 224 -10.57 -23.70 -2.51
CA ARG A 224 -11.60 -23.66 -3.56
C ARG A 224 -12.14 -22.26 -3.77
N TYR A 225 -12.60 -21.99 -4.97
CA TYR A 225 -13.41 -20.82 -5.27
C TYR A 225 -14.84 -21.01 -4.79
N LEU A 226 -15.47 -19.92 -4.38
CA LEU A 226 -16.84 -19.91 -3.90
C LEU A 226 -17.52 -18.57 -4.23
N LEU A 227 -18.85 -18.58 -4.24
CA LEU A 227 -19.64 -17.39 -4.39
C LEU A 227 -19.84 -16.74 -3.02
N GLY A 228 -19.20 -15.59 -2.82
CA GLY A 228 -19.32 -14.80 -1.60
C GLY A 228 -20.57 -13.94 -1.56
N GLU A 229 -20.64 -13.09 -0.55
CA GLU A 229 -21.75 -12.16 -0.38
C GLU A 229 -21.94 -11.23 -1.60
N GLY A 230 -23.18 -10.93 -1.94
CA GLY A 230 -23.52 -10.10 -3.09
C GLY A 230 -23.29 -10.78 -4.45
N GLY A 231 -22.94 -12.07 -4.47
CA GLY A 231 -22.64 -12.82 -5.69
C GLY A 231 -21.26 -12.51 -6.26
N VAL A 232 -20.29 -12.19 -5.39
CA VAL A 232 -18.91 -11.91 -5.78
C VAL A 232 -18.07 -13.16 -5.59
N ALA A 233 -17.35 -13.60 -6.62
CA ALA A 233 -16.41 -14.71 -6.52
C ALA A 233 -15.30 -14.39 -5.50
N THR A 234 -14.97 -15.38 -4.67
CA THR A 234 -13.85 -15.31 -3.71
C THR A 234 -13.22 -16.70 -3.58
N SER A 235 -12.16 -16.84 -2.78
CA SER A 235 -11.52 -18.11 -2.49
C SER A 235 -11.46 -18.38 -0.99
N THR A 236 -11.41 -19.65 -0.61
CA THR A 236 -11.20 -20.04 0.80
C THR A 236 -9.92 -19.44 1.36
N THR A 237 -8.85 -19.34 0.57
CA THR A 237 -7.58 -18.74 0.98
C THR A 237 -7.74 -17.28 1.35
N LEU A 238 -8.41 -16.48 0.51
CA LEU A 238 -8.63 -15.06 0.80
C LEU A 238 -9.52 -14.86 2.03
N LEU A 239 -10.56 -15.68 2.19
CA LEU A 239 -11.43 -15.62 3.38
C LEU A 239 -10.69 -15.99 4.67
N LEU A 240 -9.75 -16.94 4.60
CA LEU A 240 -8.90 -17.29 5.74
C LEU A 240 -7.92 -16.17 6.09
N ASP A 241 -7.27 -15.58 5.09
CA ASP A 241 -6.38 -14.43 5.30
C ASP A 241 -7.13 -13.24 5.91
N GLU A 242 -8.36 -12.97 5.45
CA GLU A 242 -9.23 -11.95 6.02
C GLU A 242 -9.61 -12.27 7.47
N LEU A 243 -9.92 -13.54 7.76
CA LEU A 243 -10.29 -13.98 9.10
C LEU A 243 -9.11 -13.82 10.06
N GLU A 244 -7.90 -14.23 9.66
CA GLU A 244 -6.68 -14.05 10.45
C GLU A 244 -6.40 -12.57 10.74
N PHE A 245 -6.58 -11.71 9.74
CA PHE A 245 -6.45 -10.27 9.91
C PHE A 245 -7.43 -9.73 10.95
N ILE A 246 -8.73 -10.09 10.84
CA ILE A 246 -9.77 -9.62 11.75
C ILE A 246 -9.53 -10.15 13.17
N VAL A 247 -9.19 -11.42 13.32
CA VAL A 247 -8.92 -12.01 14.65
C VAL A 247 -7.74 -11.32 15.33
N ARG A 248 -6.67 -11.04 14.58
CA ARG A 248 -5.53 -10.26 15.10
C ARG A 248 -5.95 -8.86 15.51
N PHE A 249 -6.77 -8.19 14.70
CA PHE A 249 -7.31 -6.88 15.03
C PHE A 249 -8.16 -6.90 16.32
N LEU A 250 -9.09 -7.85 16.44
CA LEU A 250 -9.93 -8.01 17.63
C LEU A 250 -9.08 -8.28 18.88
N ASN A 251 -8.10 -9.18 18.79
CA ASN A 251 -7.19 -9.47 19.89
C ASN A 251 -6.36 -8.26 20.31
N HIS A 252 -5.91 -7.44 19.36
CA HIS A 252 -5.24 -6.18 19.67
C HIS A 252 -6.16 -5.20 20.42
N ARG A 253 -7.44 -5.11 20.03
CA ARG A 253 -8.44 -4.26 20.69
C ARG A 253 -8.82 -4.77 22.08
N ILE A 254 -8.91 -6.09 22.27
CA ILE A 254 -9.10 -6.72 23.59
C ILE A 254 -7.91 -6.42 24.51
N SER A 255 -6.69 -6.48 23.98
CA SER A 255 -5.50 -6.10 24.75
C SER A 255 -5.58 -4.64 25.20
N ALA A 256 -5.96 -3.71 24.32
CA ALA A 256 -6.14 -2.30 24.67
C ALA A 256 -7.25 -2.12 25.73
N TYR A 257 -8.36 -2.85 25.62
CA TYR A 257 -9.43 -2.86 26.61
C TYR A 257 -8.92 -3.28 27.98
N ARG A 258 -8.17 -4.40 28.04
CA ARG A 258 -7.57 -4.89 29.29
C ARG A 258 -6.64 -3.85 29.91
N THR A 259 -5.79 -3.20 29.11
CA THR A 259 -4.89 -2.15 29.60
C THR A 259 -5.66 -0.99 30.24
N ALA A 260 -6.80 -0.60 29.67
CA ALA A 260 -7.59 0.53 30.16
C ALA A 260 -8.53 0.19 31.33
N LYS A 261 -9.05 -1.04 31.39
CA LYS A 261 -10.10 -1.44 32.34
C LYS A 261 -9.62 -2.43 33.41
N ALA A 262 -8.35 -2.86 33.35
CA ALA A 262 -7.75 -3.88 34.21
C ALA A 262 -8.48 -5.25 34.22
N LYS A 263 -9.40 -5.47 33.28
CA LYS A 263 -10.13 -6.74 33.08
C LYS A 263 -10.36 -7.00 31.60
N PHE A 264 -10.55 -8.26 31.23
CA PHE A 264 -10.99 -8.61 29.88
C PHE A 264 -12.46 -8.23 29.68
N PRO A 265 -12.90 -7.97 28.43
CA PRO A 265 -14.32 -7.85 28.14
C PRO A 265 -15.01 -9.19 28.43
N GLU A 266 -16.24 -9.17 28.90
CA GLU A 266 -17.01 -10.40 29.14
C GLU A 266 -17.50 -10.98 27.80
N LYS A 267 -17.75 -10.10 26.84
CA LYS A 267 -18.13 -10.43 25.46
C LYS A 267 -17.60 -9.38 24.48
N LEU A 268 -17.54 -9.72 23.20
CA LEU A 268 -16.97 -8.82 22.18
C LEU A 268 -17.75 -7.50 22.05
N GLU A 269 -19.04 -7.51 22.36
CA GLU A 269 -19.91 -6.33 22.32
C GLU A 269 -19.47 -5.25 23.32
N ASP A 270 -18.75 -5.62 24.38
CA ASP A 270 -18.21 -4.65 25.35
C ASP A 270 -17.17 -3.73 24.71
N LEU A 271 -16.45 -4.20 23.67
CA LEU A 271 -15.53 -3.36 22.90
C LEU A 271 -16.26 -2.25 22.14
N ILE A 272 -17.51 -2.51 21.71
CA ILE A 272 -18.36 -1.50 21.08
C ILE A 272 -18.88 -0.54 22.14
N LYS A 273 -19.44 -1.08 23.22
CA LYS A 273 -20.04 -0.30 24.32
C LYS A 273 -19.04 0.71 24.90
N GLU A 274 -17.79 0.29 25.08
CA GLU A 274 -16.71 1.11 25.62
C GLU A 274 -15.90 1.85 24.53
N LYS A 275 -16.39 1.87 23.28
CA LYS A 275 -15.83 2.64 22.14
C LYS A 275 -14.39 2.27 21.75
N PHE A 276 -13.93 1.05 22.03
CA PHE A 276 -12.64 0.54 21.52
C PHE A 276 -12.70 0.21 20.03
N ILE A 277 -13.88 -0.15 19.55
CA ILE A 277 -14.19 -0.36 18.13
C ILE A 277 -15.58 0.22 17.81
N PRO A 278 -15.81 0.73 16.59
CA PRO A 278 -17.13 1.22 16.19
C PRO A 278 -18.13 0.08 15.93
N LYS A 279 -17.64 -1.08 15.47
CA LYS A 279 -18.41 -2.30 15.23
C LYS A 279 -17.49 -3.52 15.22
N ILE A 280 -18.04 -4.69 15.52
CA ILE A 280 -17.35 -5.97 15.29
C ILE A 280 -17.37 -6.25 13.78
N PRO A 281 -16.21 -6.45 13.12
CA PRO A 281 -16.17 -6.79 11.70
C PRO A 281 -16.87 -8.13 11.46
N ARG A 282 -17.63 -8.26 10.36
CA ARG A 282 -18.31 -9.52 10.03
C ARG A 282 -17.30 -10.65 9.80
N HIS A 283 -17.66 -11.86 10.20
CA HIS A 283 -16.84 -13.05 9.93
C HIS A 283 -16.83 -13.36 8.42
N PRO A 284 -15.68 -13.59 7.78
CA PRO A 284 -15.59 -13.81 6.32
C PRO A 284 -16.42 -14.99 5.83
N PHE A 285 -16.52 -16.06 6.64
CA PHE A 285 -17.38 -17.23 6.36
C PHE A 285 -18.84 -17.08 6.83
N GLY A 286 -19.30 -15.89 7.25
CA GLY A 286 -20.66 -15.67 7.74
C GLY A 286 -21.00 -16.30 9.10
N LYS A 287 -20.00 -16.73 9.86
CA LYS A 287 -20.15 -17.35 11.19
C LYS A 287 -20.08 -16.31 12.31
N GLN A 288 -20.27 -16.74 13.56
CA GLN A 288 -19.93 -15.94 14.73
C GLN A 288 -18.48 -16.20 15.16
N TYR A 289 -17.85 -15.21 15.79
CA TYR A 289 -16.52 -15.40 16.39
C TYR A 289 -16.63 -16.20 17.68
N PHE A 290 -15.63 -17.03 17.93
CA PHE A 290 -15.44 -17.66 19.23
C PHE A 290 -14.52 -16.80 20.09
N TYR A 291 -15.07 -16.26 21.18
CA TYR A 291 -14.34 -15.48 22.17
C TYR A 291 -14.24 -16.27 23.48
N ASP A 292 -13.01 -16.51 23.92
CA ASP A 292 -12.72 -17.08 25.23
C ASP A 292 -12.51 -15.92 26.22
N ALA A 293 -13.48 -15.70 27.11
CA ALA A 293 -13.45 -14.65 28.12
C ALA A 293 -12.39 -14.90 29.21
N ASN A 294 -12.02 -16.16 29.47
CA ASN A 294 -11.00 -16.51 30.46
C ASN A 294 -9.61 -16.19 29.93
N GLN A 295 -9.37 -16.50 28.65
CA GLN A 295 -8.09 -16.21 27.99
C GLN A 295 -8.02 -14.79 27.41
N GLY A 296 -9.17 -14.11 27.28
CA GLY A 296 -9.28 -12.80 26.64
C GLY A 296 -8.86 -12.83 25.18
N LYS A 297 -9.27 -13.88 24.44
CA LYS A 297 -8.84 -14.10 23.05
C LYS A 297 -9.96 -14.57 22.15
N VAL A 298 -9.95 -14.05 20.93
CA VAL A 298 -10.68 -14.60 19.80
C VAL A 298 -9.80 -15.66 19.13
N ILE A 299 -10.37 -16.85 18.92
CA ILE A 299 -9.67 -18.01 18.36
C ILE A 299 -10.30 -18.38 17.02
N ILE A 300 -9.46 -18.77 16.06
CA ILE A 300 -9.92 -19.34 14.78
C ILE A 300 -10.20 -20.83 15.02
N SER A 301 -11.48 -21.22 14.96
CA SER A 301 -11.86 -22.63 15.07
C SER A 301 -11.68 -23.35 13.73
N TYR A 302 -10.50 -23.94 13.53
CA TYR A 302 -10.31 -24.86 12.42
C TYR A 302 -10.84 -26.25 12.81
N LYS A 303 -11.99 -26.67 12.27
CA LYS A 303 -12.09 -28.06 11.82
C LYS A 303 -11.52 -28.09 10.41
N ARG A 304 -10.21 -28.36 10.29
CA ARG A 304 -9.69 -28.97 9.05
C ARG A 304 -10.41 -30.31 8.94
N ARG A 305 -11.51 -30.38 8.19
CA ARG A 305 -11.94 -31.67 7.66
C ARG A 305 -10.85 -32.05 6.66
N GLN A 306 -10.07 -33.06 7.05
CA GLN A 306 -9.33 -33.91 6.13
C GLN A 306 -10.28 -34.45 5.06
#